data_AF-A0A7M1B5V4-F1
#
_entry.id   AF-A0A7M1B5V4-F1
#
_cell.length_a   1.000
_cell.length_b   1.000
_cell.length_c   1.000
_cell.angle_alpha   90.00
_cell.angle_beta   90.00
_cell.angle_gamma   90.00
#
_symmetry.space_group_name_H-M   'P 1'
#
loop_
_entity.id
_entity.type
_entity.pdbx_description
1 polymer ?
#
loop_
_entity_poly.entity_id
_entity_poly.type
_entity_poly.pdbx_seq_one_letter_code
_entity_poly.pdbx_strand_id
1 'polypeptide(L)'
;MLKLFLNTTDKFLCNSVRSVFQKTEAQYSEKISKEKLIDELNRFKENPLECTLGMRSEFQKNVKTKIKLILGIFFVFIPLLVFGTFSYLTHIDITFAIFSTLAVALLVSSRMETIAKRYVNLRELELQH
;
A
#
# COMPACT_ATOMS: atom_id res chain seq x y z
N MET A 1 -14.59 -3.67 20.12
CA MET A 1 -13.16 -3.89 19.76
C MET A 1 -12.93 -4.05 18.26
N LEU A 2 -13.65 -4.93 17.56
CA LEU A 2 -13.43 -5.18 16.12
C LEU A 2 -13.53 -3.92 15.24
N LYS A 3 -14.58 -3.10 15.43
CA LYS A 3 -14.72 -1.79 14.72
C LYS A 3 -13.57 -0.83 15.00
N LEU A 4 -13.05 -0.82 16.23
CA LEU A 4 -11.93 0.02 16.63
C LEU A 4 -10.64 -0.44 15.92
N PHE A 5 -10.40 -1.76 15.91
CA PHE A 5 -9.26 -2.36 15.21
C PHE A 5 -9.31 -2.09 13.71
N LEU A 6 -10.47 -2.31 13.06
CA LEU A 6 -10.68 -2.00 11.64
C LEU A 6 -10.44 -0.52 11.34
N ASN A 7 -10.97 0.39 12.16
CA ASN A 7 -10.74 1.83 12.00
C ASN A 7 -9.27 2.23 12.19
N THR A 8 -8.56 1.62 13.14
CA THR A 8 -7.13 1.88 13.36
C THR A 8 -6.30 1.39 12.19
N THR A 9 -6.58 0.19 11.69
CA THR A 9 -5.91 -0.38 10.52
C THR A 9 -6.19 0.45 9.27
N ASP A 10 -7.44 0.83 9.02
CA ASP A 10 -7.79 1.70 7.87
C ASP A 10 -7.12 3.08 7.99
N LYS A 11 -7.06 3.68 9.19
CA LYS A 11 -6.32 4.93 9.42
C LYS A 11 -4.82 4.77 9.18
N PHE A 12 -4.22 3.68 9.66
CA PHE A 12 -2.82 3.38 9.43
C PHE A 12 -2.53 3.21 7.94
N LEU A 13 -3.35 2.44 7.23
CA LEU A 13 -3.23 2.24 5.78
C LEU A 13 -3.37 3.56 5.02
N CYS A 14 -4.38 4.36 5.35
CA CYS A 14 -4.61 5.66 4.73
C CYS A 14 -3.44 6.61 4.95
N ASN A 15 -2.96 6.75 6.19
CA ASN A 15 -1.84 7.61 6.53
C ASN A 15 -0.53 7.14 5.89
N SER A 16 -0.29 5.83 5.88
CA SER A 16 0.89 5.21 5.26
C SER A 16 0.91 5.44 3.74
N VAL A 17 -0.18 5.13 3.04
CA VAL A 17 -0.28 5.34 1.60
C VAL A 17 -0.16 6.84 1.27
N ARG A 18 -0.91 7.69 1.98
CA ARG A 18 -0.81 9.15 1.82
C ARG A 18 0.61 9.65 2.02
N SER A 19 1.31 9.20 3.07
CA SER A 19 2.68 9.62 3.34
C SER A 19 3.66 9.17 2.25
N VAL A 20 3.49 7.96 1.70
CA VAL A 20 4.29 7.47 0.58
C VAL A 20 4.12 8.39 -0.63
N PHE A 21 2.89 8.72 -1.00
CA PHE A 21 2.63 9.63 -2.10
C PHE A 21 3.20 11.02 -1.83
N GLN A 22 2.87 11.65 -0.70
CA GLN A 22 3.35 13.00 -0.37
C GLN A 22 4.88 13.11 -0.34
N LYS A 23 5.57 12.12 0.25
CA LYS A 23 7.04 12.10 0.27
C LYS A 23 7.62 11.92 -1.13
N THR A 24 6.98 11.11 -1.97
CA THR A 24 7.47 10.87 -3.34
C THR A 24 7.16 12.07 -4.23
N GLU A 25 5.99 12.70 -4.08
CA GLU A 25 5.64 13.97 -4.72
C GLU A 25 6.63 15.07 -4.34
N ALA A 26 6.92 15.28 -3.05
CA ALA A 26 7.87 16.31 -2.61
C ALA A 26 9.29 16.09 -3.19
N GLN A 27 9.74 14.84 -3.28
CA GLN A 27 11.02 14.49 -3.89
C GLN A 27 11.07 14.72 -5.41
N TYR A 28 9.91 14.68 -6.08
CA TYR A 28 9.79 14.81 -7.53
C TYR A 28 9.35 16.20 -7.99
N SER A 29 8.68 16.98 -7.13
CA SER A 29 8.26 18.36 -7.42
C SER A 29 9.44 19.31 -7.59
N GLU A 30 10.62 18.96 -7.05
CA GLU A 30 11.87 19.68 -7.28
C GLU A 30 12.44 19.42 -8.69
N LYS A 31 11.98 18.38 -9.39
CA LYS A 31 12.55 17.89 -10.65
C LYS A 31 11.58 17.91 -11.83
N ILE A 32 10.28 17.99 -11.59
CA ILE A 32 9.23 17.76 -12.59
C ILE A 32 8.12 18.82 -12.51
N SER A 33 7.59 19.26 -13.66
CA SER A 33 6.45 20.17 -13.74
C SER A 33 5.15 19.54 -13.20
N LYS A 34 4.22 20.36 -12.72
CA LYS A 34 2.92 19.90 -12.19
C LYS A 34 2.14 19.03 -13.18
N GLU A 35 2.15 19.36 -14.47
CA GLU A 35 1.47 18.61 -15.53
C GLU A 35 2.01 17.17 -15.68
N LYS A 36 3.33 17.00 -15.62
CA LYS A 36 3.96 15.67 -15.67
C LYS A 36 3.65 14.84 -14.43
N LEU A 37 3.48 15.48 -13.26
CA LEU A 37 3.05 14.79 -12.04
C LEU A 37 1.62 14.27 -12.15
N ILE A 38 0.71 15.04 -12.75
CA ILE A 38 -0.68 14.61 -13.02
C ILE A 38 -0.69 13.40 -13.96
N ASP A 39 0.10 13.43 -15.03
CA ASP A 39 0.24 12.29 -15.95
C ASP A 39 0.75 11.02 -15.24
N GLU A 40 1.73 11.16 -14.33
CA GLU A 40 2.26 10.02 -13.56
C GLU A 40 1.24 9.44 -12.57
N LEU A 41 0.48 10.31 -11.90
CA LEU A 41 -0.62 9.94 -11.01
C LEU A 41 -1.74 9.22 -11.79
N ASN A 42 -2.12 9.73 -12.96
CA ASN A 42 -3.17 9.12 -13.79
C ASN A 42 -2.76 7.74 -14.32
N ARG A 43 -1.51 7.58 -14.76
CA ARG A 43 -0.98 6.25 -15.12
C ARG A 43 -0.88 5.31 -13.91
N PHE A 44 -0.79 5.82 -12.68
CA PHE A 44 -0.74 4.99 -11.48
C PHE A 44 -2.12 4.42 -11.13
N LYS A 45 -3.19 5.19 -11.38
CA LYS A 45 -4.59 4.82 -11.12
C LYS A 45 -5.01 3.54 -11.84
N GLU A 46 -4.51 3.33 -13.06
CA GLU A 46 -4.82 2.16 -13.87
C GLU A 46 -4.29 0.87 -13.21
N ASN A 47 -3.07 0.90 -12.66
CA ASN A 47 -2.42 -0.28 -12.07
C ASN A 47 -1.64 0.07 -10.79
N PRO A 48 -2.29 0.21 -9.63
CA PRO A 48 -1.66 0.71 -8.40
C PRO A 48 -0.66 -0.27 -7.74
N LEU A 49 -0.81 -1.59 -7.94
CA LEU A 49 0.08 -2.60 -7.33
C LEU A 49 0.77 -3.55 -8.32
N GLU A 50 0.34 -3.54 -9.58
CA GLU A 50 0.93 -4.39 -10.60
C GLU A 50 2.30 -3.85 -11.04
N CYS A 51 3.32 -4.70 -10.97
CA CYS A 51 4.66 -4.36 -11.47
C CYS A 51 4.81 -4.94 -12.88
N THR A 52 4.34 -4.21 -13.88
CA THR A 52 4.56 -4.56 -15.28
C THR A 52 6.04 -4.31 -15.66
N LEU A 53 6.67 -5.33 -16.25
CA LEU A 53 7.97 -5.19 -16.91
C LEU A 53 7.83 -4.13 -18.02
N GLY A 54 8.52 -3.00 -17.86
CA GLY A 54 8.41 -1.84 -18.77
C GLY A 54 7.85 -0.56 -18.13
N MET A 55 7.63 -0.52 -16.81
CA MET A 55 7.24 0.72 -16.11
C MET A 55 8.31 1.81 -16.30
N ARG A 56 7.99 2.84 -17.09
CA ARG A 56 8.92 3.92 -17.47
C ARG A 56 9.06 5.04 -16.43
N SER A 57 8.14 5.14 -15.46
CA SER A 57 8.14 6.23 -14.47
C SER A 57 8.82 5.81 -13.17
N GLU A 58 9.89 6.52 -12.80
CA GLU A 58 10.59 6.32 -11.52
C GLU A 58 9.67 6.64 -10.33
N PHE A 59 8.76 7.61 -10.47
CA PHE A 59 7.76 7.95 -9.46
C PHE A 59 6.87 6.75 -9.14
N GLN A 60 6.27 6.15 -10.16
CA GLN A 60 5.38 4.99 -9.98
C GLN A 60 6.12 3.82 -9.35
N LYS A 61 7.33 3.55 -9.81
CA LYS A 61 8.17 2.48 -9.25
C LYS A 61 8.42 2.73 -7.76
N ASN A 62 8.79 3.95 -7.39
CA ASN A 62 9.09 4.29 -6.00
C ASN A 62 7.85 4.19 -5.09
N VAL A 63 6.70 4.69 -5.54
CA VAL A 63 5.43 4.55 -4.80
C VAL A 63 5.05 3.09 -4.64
N LYS A 64 5.07 2.30 -5.72
CA LYS A 64 4.73 0.86 -5.68
C LYS A 64 5.66 0.07 -4.76
N THR A 65 6.97 0.29 -4.86
CA THR A 65 7.95 -0.38 -4.01
C THR A 65 7.71 -0.07 -2.54
N LYS A 66 7.49 1.21 -2.19
CA LYS A 66 7.21 1.61 -0.80
C LYS A 66 5.90 0.99 -0.27
N ILE A 67 4.83 0.99 -1.06
CA ILE A 67 3.57 0.35 -0.67
C ILE A 67 3.75 -1.16 -0.47
N LYS A 68 4.44 -1.86 -1.39
CA LYS A 68 4.75 -3.29 -1.26
C LYS A 68 5.60 -3.60 -0.04
N LEU A 69 6.54 -2.73 0.30
CA LEU A 69 7.37 -2.88 1.49
C LEU A 69 6.52 -2.77 2.77
N ILE A 70 5.57 -1.83 2.82
CA ILE A 70 4.62 -1.72 3.94
C ILE A 70 3.74 -2.97 4.03
N LEU A 71 3.22 -3.46 2.90
CA LEU A 71 2.45 -4.70 2.85
C LEU A 71 3.28 -5.89 3.37
N GLY A 72 4.51 -6.06 2.86
CA GLY A 72 5.40 -7.15 3.22
C GLY A 72 5.81 -7.13 4.70
N ILE A 73 6.16 -5.97 5.26
CA ILE A 73 6.58 -5.89 6.66
C ILE A 73 5.38 -6.03 7.60
N PHE A 74 4.38 -5.16 7.46
CA PHE A 74 3.32 -5.05 8.46
C PHE A 74 2.23 -6.10 8.33
N PHE A 75 2.03 -6.65 7.14
CA PHE A 75 0.89 -7.54 6.85
C PHE A 75 1.29 -8.93 6.36
N VAL A 76 2.59 -9.19 6.16
CA VAL A 76 3.11 -10.54 5.90
C VAL A 76 4.08 -10.95 7.00
N PHE A 77 5.19 -10.24 7.18
CA PHE A 77 6.25 -10.64 8.11
C PHE A 77 5.79 -10.63 9.57
N ILE A 78 5.21 -9.52 10.04
CA ILE A 78 4.72 -9.42 11.42
C ILE A 78 3.61 -10.45 11.71
N PRO A 79 2.54 -10.57 10.89
CA PRO A 79 1.52 -11.60 11.13
C PRO A 79 2.05 -13.02 11.06
N LEU A 80 2.99 -13.33 10.15
CA LEU A 80 3.59 -14.65 10.06
C LEU A 80 4.36 -15.00 11.34
N LEU A 81 5.08 -14.04 11.93
CA LEU A 81 5.74 -14.23 13.21
C LEU A 81 4.71 -14.45 14.34
N VAL A 82 3.69 -13.61 14.43
CA VAL A 82 2.66 -13.70 15.48
C VAL A 82 1.91 -15.03 15.39
N PHE A 83 1.39 -15.38 14.21
CA PHE A 83 0.68 -16.63 14.02
C PHE A 83 1.62 -17.84 14.09
N GLY A 84 2.87 -17.72 13.67
CA GLY A 84 3.87 -18.79 13.79
C GLY A 84 4.19 -19.10 15.25
N THR A 85 4.41 -18.08 16.09
CA THR A 85 4.58 -18.26 17.53
C THR A 85 3.32 -18.84 18.17
N PHE A 86 2.14 -18.38 17.77
CA PHE A 86 0.88 -18.94 18.26
C PHE A 86 0.74 -20.42 17.90
N SER A 87 0.93 -20.78 16.62
CA SER A 87 0.92 -22.18 16.15
C SER A 87 1.89 -23.06 16.92
N TYR A 88 3.10 -22.56 17.21
CA TYR A 88 4.10 -23.27 18.01
C TYR A 88 3.61 -23.52 19.45
N LEU A 89 3.07 -22.49 20.12
CA LEU A 89 2.61 -22.57 21.50
C LEU A 89 1.35 -23.43 21.67
N THR A 90 0.47 -23.46 20.66
CA THR A 90 -0.79 -24.21 20.72
C THR A 90 -0.73 -25.56 20.00
N HIS A 91 0.45 -25.95 19.50
CA HIS A 91 0.64 -27.16 18.68
C HIS A 91 -0.31 -27.26 17.47
N ILE A 92 -0.68 -26.11 16.90
CA ILE A 92 -1.47 -26.04 15.66
C ILE A 92 -0.49 -26.08 14.48
N ASP A 93 -0.88 -26.76 13.40
CA ASP A 93 -0.08 -26.85 12.18
C ASP A 93 0.31 -25.43 11.67
N ILE A 94 1.57 -25.27 11.26
CA ILE A 94 2.11 -24.03 10.71
C ILE A 94 1.33 -23.56 9.47
N THR A 95 0.68 -24.50 8.78
CA THR A 95 -0.23 -24.26 7.68
C THR A 95 -1.32 -23.23 8.04
N PHE A 96 -1.81 -23.24 9.28
CA PHE A 96 -2.75 -22.23 9.78
C PHE A 96 -2.17 -20.81 9.76
N ALA A 97 -0.90 -20.64 10.18
CA ALA A 97 -0.24 -19.35 10.21
C ALA A 97 -0.02 -18.80 8.79
N ILE A 98 0.31 -19.68 7.84
CA ILE A 98 0.49 -19.33 6.42
C ILE A 98 -0.85 -18.86 5.82
N PHE A 99 -1.92 -19.65 5.93
CA PHE A 99 -3.22 -19.28 5.36
C PHE A 99 -3.83 -18.03 5.99
N SER A 100 -3.71 -17.89 7.32
CA SER A 100 -4.19 -16.70 8.03
C SER A 100 -3.44 -15.44 7.60
N THR A 101 -2.11 -15.52 7.48
CA THR A 101 -1.28 -14.41 6.97
C THR A 101 -1.64 -14.06 5.53
N LEU A 102 -1.83 -15.06 4.66
CA LEU A 102 -2.21 -14.84 3.27
C LEU A 102 -3.57 -14.14 3.16
N ALA A 103 -4.57 -14.57 3.93
CA ALA A 103 -5.89 -13.96 3.95
C ALA A 103 -5.82 -12.48 4.36
N VAL A 104 -5.04 -12.17 5.41
CA VAL A 104 -4.82 -10.78 5.86
C VAL A 104 -4.13 -9.96 4.77
N ALA A 105 -3.09 -10.51 4.13
CA ALA A 105 -2.35 -9.81 3.08
C ALA A 105 -3.23 -9.49 1.85
N LEU A 106 -4.08 -10.44 1.42
CA LEU A 106 -5.01 -10.23 0.30
C LEU A 106 -6.04 -9.13 0.60
N LEU A 107 -6.65 -9.17 1.79
CA LEU A 107 -7.61 -8.15 2.21
C LEU A 107 -6.97 -6.77 2.28
N VAL A 108 -5.78 -6.67 2.88
CA VAL A 108 -5.08 -5.40 3.03
C VAL A 108 -4.60 -4.87 1.68
N SER A 109 -4.13 -5.74 0.78
CA SER A 109 -3.76 -5.37 -0.58
C SER A 109 -4.93 -4.71 -1.32
N SER A 110 -6.11 -5.34 -1.28
CA SER A 110 -7.33 -4.79 -1.90
C SER A 110 -7.73 -3.42 -1.32
N ARG A 111 -7.61 -3.25 0.01
CA ARG A 111 -7.86 -1.97 0.68
C ARG A 111 -6.83 -0.90 0.28
N MET A 112 -5.55 -1.27 0.22
CA MET A 112 -4.48 -0.36 -0.20
C MET A 112 -4.68 0.13 -1.64
N GLU A 113 -5.10 -0.73 -2.57
CA GLU A 113 -5.43 -0.30 -3.94
C GLU A 113 -6.56 0.72 -3.97
N THR A 114 -7.62 0.46 -3.19
CA THR A 114 -8.77 1.36 -3.10
C THR A 114 -8.35 2.73 -2.54
N ILE A 115 -7.53 2.74 -1.49
CA ILE A 115 -7.00 3.95 -0.88
C ILE A 115 -6.10 4.71 -1.87
N ALA A 116 -5.22 4.01 -2.59
CA ALA A 116 -4.31 4.63 -3.54
C ALA A 116 -5.06 5.24 -4.74
N LYS A 117 -6.06 4.55 -5.30
CA LYS A 117 -6.94 5.10 -6.34
C LYS A 117 -7.69 6.35 -5.85
N ARG A 118 -8.21 6.31 -4.63
CA ARG A 118 -8.90 7.46 -4.02
C ARG A 118 -7.96 8.65 -3.79
N TYR A 119 -6.72 8.39 -3.38
CA TYR A 119 -5.71 9.43 -3.23
C TYR A 119 -5.43 10.13 -4.56
N VAL A 120 -5.20 9.35 -5.63
CA VAL A 120 -4.97 9.92 -6.97
C VAL A 120 -6.15 10.79 -7.41
N ASN A 121 -7.38 10.31 -7.27
CA ASN A 121 -8.58 11.09 -7.66
C ASN A 121 -8.69 12.41 -6.88
N LEU A 122 -8.42 12.41 -5.58
CA LEU A 122 -8.45 13.63 -4.77
C LEU A 122 -7.35 14.59 -5.19
N ARG A 123 -6.15 14.07 -5.46
CA ARG A 123 -4.99 14.89 -5.82
C ARG A 123 -5.12 15.51 -7.22
N GLU A 124 -5.74 14.79 -8.15
CA GLU A 124 -6.08 15.31 -9.48
C GLU A 124 -7.02 16.53 -9.38
N LEU A 125 -8.07 16.45 -8.55
CA LEU A 125 -8.99 17.56 -8.30
C LEU A 125 -8.29 18.77 -7.66
N GLU A 126 -7.38 18.55 -6.72
CA GLU A 126 -6.61 19.61 -6.06
C GLU A 126 -5.58 20.29 -6.96
N LEU A 127 -5.12 19.62 -8.02
CA LEU A 127 -4.12 20.16 -8.94
C LEU A 127 -4.73 20.83 -10.18
N GLN A 128 -6.01 20.59 -10.46
CA GLN A 128 -6.79 21.23 -11.53
C GLN A 128 -7.40 22.58 -11.11
N HIS A 129 -7.50 22.85 -9.80
CA HIS A 129 -7.96 24.11 -9.20
C HIS A 129 -6.81 24.93 -8.61
#